data_AF-A0A7S2CZG1-F1
#
_entry.id   AF-A0A7S2CZG1-F1
#
_cell.length_a   1.000
_cell.length_b   1.000
_cell.length_c   1.000
_cell.angle_alpha   90.00
_cell.angle_beta   90.00
_cell.angle_gamma   90.00
#
_symmetry.space_group_name_H-M   'P 1'
#
loop_
_entity.id
_entity.type
_entity.pdbx_description
1 polymer ?
#
loop_
_entity_poly.entity_id
_entity_poly.type
_entity_poly.pdbx_seq_one_letter_code
_entity_poly.pdbx_strand_id
1 'polypeptide(L)'
;SNKSTCTMTRSFELFKKLMFTHAVDRPPLFVKIFSEEDVKLITEFMLNGYFRHFKLYKYIFTKKLKVTLVQRTPNQIEIPPQPRPLGEALPLENKPRAKPPLP
;
A
#
# COMPACT_ATOMS: atom_id res chain seq x y z
N SER A 1 0.42 -2.41 -8.49
CA SER A 1 0.56 -1.93 -7.10
C SER A 1 1.82 -1.07 -7.02
N ASN A 2 1.67 0.26 -7.13
CA ASN A 2 2.77 1.22 -7.05
C ASN A 2 3.26 1.27 -5.59
N LYS A 3 4.21 0.39 -5.24
CA LYS A 3 4.89 0.50 -3.95
C LYS A 3 5.78 1.73 -4.02
N SER A 4 5.27 2.87 -3.57
CA SER A 4 6.08 4.06 -3.33
C SER A 4 7.11 3.73 -2.24
N THR A 5 8.28 3.24 -2.64
CA THR A 5 9.38 3.00 -1.73
C THR A 5 9.85 4.37 -1.23
N CYS A 6 9.42 4.75 -0.02
CA CYS A 6 9.97 5.91 0.66
C CYS A 6 11.43 5.61 1.01
N THR A 7 12.32 6.05 0.13
CA THR A 7 13.78 5.94 0.26
C THR A 7 14.29 7.06 1.16
N MET A 8 15.40 6.81 1.87
CA MET A 8 16.08 7.80 2.70
C MET A 8 16.35 9.10 1.93
N THR A 9 16.80 8.98 0.67
CA THR A 9 17.05 10.11 -0.25
C THR A 9 15.85 11.01 -0.42
N ARG A 10 14.65 10.45 -0.64
CA ARG A 10 13.41 11.22 -0.81
C ARG A 10 12.99 11.94 0.47
N SER A 11 13.26 11.32 1.62
CA SER A 11 13.01 11.94 2.93
C SER A 11 13.98 13.09 3.19
N PHE A 12 15.24 12.94 2.75
CA PHE A 12 16.26 13.99 2.83
C PHE A 12 15.96 15.16 1.89
N GLU A 13 15.51 14.90 0.66
CA GLU A 13 15.05 15.94 -0.28
C GLU A 13 13.87 16.73 0.30
N LEU A 14 12.91 16.05 0.91
CA LEU A 14 11.78 16.69 1.58
C LEU A 14 12.26 17.56 2.74
N PHE A 15 13.15 17.04 3.59
CA PHE A 15 13.75 17.80 4.68
C PHE A 15 14.47 19.05 4.17
N LYS A 16 15.29 18.91 3.13
CA LYS A 16 15.99 20.03 2.48
C LYS A 16 15.00 21.08 1.98
N LYS A 17 13.91 20.67 1.32
CA LYS A 17 12.85 21.58 0.85
C LYS A 17 12.20 22.35 2.00
N LEU A 18 11.87 21.67 3.11
CA LEU A 18 11.30 22.29 4.31
C LEU A 18 12.26 23.32 4.92
N MET A 19 13.54 22.97 5.05
CA MET A 19 14.55 23.90 5.57
C MET A 19 14.65 25.16 4.72
N PHE A 20 14.74 25.04 3.39
CA PHE A 20 14.78 26.22 2.51
C PHE A 20 13.52 27.09 2.58
N THR A 21 12.36 26.45 2.73
CA THR A 21 11.05 27.14 2.81
C THR A 21 10.95 28.01 4.07
N HIS A 22 11.60 27.62 5.17
CA HIS A 22 11.48 28.28 6.48
C HIS A 22 12.73 29.04 6.93
N ALA A 23 13.87 28.84 6.26
CA ALA A 23 15.13 29.53 6.54
C ALA A 23 15.31 30.84 5.74
N VAL A 24 14.64 30.96 4.59
CA VAL A 24 14.78 32.10 3.69
C VAL A 24 13.49 32.90 3.66
N ASP A 25 13.59 34.21 3.86
CA ASP A 25 12.47 35.12 3.72
C ASP A 25 12.27 35.44 2.23
N ARG A 26 11.26 34.82 1.61
CA ARG A 26 10.82 35.13 0.24
C ARG A 26 9.30 35.32 0.24
N PRO A 27 8.80 36.55 0.46
CA PRO A 27 7.37 36.82 0.26
C PRO A 27 7.00 36.57 -1.22
N PRO A 28 5.82 35.99 -1.56
CA PRO A 28 4.57 35.90 -0.78
C PRO A 28 4.25 34.52 -0.13
N LEU A 29 5.17 33.54 -0.18
CA LEU A 29 4.89 32.15 0.25
C LEU A 29 5.80 31.62 1.37
N PHE A 30 6.95 32.24 1.60
CA PHE A 30 7.99 31.73 2.49
C PHE A 30 8.20 32.68 3.67
N VAL A 31 7.76 32.26 4.85
CA VAL A 31 7.97 32.99 6.11
C VAL A 31 9.26 32.49 6.73
N LYS A 32 10.19 33.41 7.03
CA LYS A 32 11.40 33.09 7.79
C LYS A 32 11.04 32.86 9.25
N ILE A 33 11.07 31.60 9.66
CA ILE A 33 10.78 31.16 11.04
C ILE A 33 12.09 30.89 11.80
N PHE A 34 13.14 30.47 11.08
CA PHE A 34 14.41 30.04 11.68
C PHE A 34 15.55 31.02 11.39
N SER A 35 16.39 31.24 12.39
CA SER A 35 17.69 31.89 12.21
C SER A 35 18.70 30.93 11.54
N GLU A 36 19.84 31.44 11.09
CA GLU A 36 20.88 30.59 10.49
C GLU A 36 21.44 29.58 11.51
N GLU A 37 21.56 29.98 12.77
CA GLU A 37 22.02 29.13 13.86
C GLU A 37 21.03 27.97 14.12
N ASP A 38 19.73 28.28 14.13
CA ASP A 38 18.68 27.27 14.28
C ASP A 38 18.74 26.24 13.16
N VAL A 39 18.96 26.68 11.91
CA VAL A 39 19.06 25.77 10.76
C VAL A 39 20.24 24.82 10.92
N LYS A 40 21.38 25.29 11.41
CA LYS A 40 22.55 24.45 11.68
C LYS A 40 22.23 23.42 12.76
N LEU A 41 21.67 23.84 13.89
CA LEU A 41 21.29 22.96 15.00
C LEU A 41 20.27 21.90 14.58
N ILE A 42 19.21 22.30 13.86
CA ILE A 42 18.18 21.38 13.36
C ILE A 42 18.77 20.38 12.38
N THR A 43 19.64 20.84 11.48
CA THR A 43 20.28 19.97 10.49
C THR A 43 21.17 18.93 11.17
N GLU A 44 21.98 19.34 12.14
CA GLU A 44 22.83 18.43 12.91
C GLU A 44 21.99 17.40 13.68
N PHE A 45 20.95 17.83 14.38
CA PHE A 45 20.02 16.95 15.08
C PHE A 45 19.36 15.93 14.13
N MET A 46 18.89 16.37 12.96
CA MET A 46 18.25 15.50 11.99
C MET A 46 19.22 14.47 11.41
N LEU A 47 20.46 14.86 11.12
CA LEU A 47 21.49 13.95 10.59
C LEU A 47 21.93 12.93 11.65
N ASN A 48 22.20 13.39 12.87
CA ASN A 48 22.70 12.54 13.95
C ASN A 48 21.62 11.70 14.63
N GLY A 49 20.36 12.13 14.62
CA GLY A 49 19.24 11.42 15.21
C GLY A 49 18.41 10.68 14.17
N TYR A 50 17.62 11.43 13.39
CA TYR A 50 16.62 10.86 12.49
C TYR A 50 17.24 10.02 11.36
N PHE A 51 18.16 10.58 10.59
CA PHE A 51 18.75 9.91 9.42
C PHE A 51 19.74 8.80 9.80
N ARG A 52 20.51 8.97 10.89
CA ARG A 52 21.34 7.89 11.46
C ARG A 52 20.50 6.64 11.77
N HIS A 53 19.28 6.83 12.27
CA HIS A 53 18.36 5.75 12.63
C HIS A 53 17.19 5.58 11.63
N PHE A 54 17.38 5.94 10.36
CA PHE A 54 16.30 5.98 9.37
C PHE A 54 15.50 4.68 9.25
N LYS A 55 16.16 3.51 9.32
CA LYS A 55 15.50 2.20 9.22
C LYS A 55 14.55 1.94 10.40
N LEU A 56 14.92 2.37 11.60
CA LEU A 56 14.10 2.21 12.81
C LEU A 56 12.81 3.02 12.68
N TYR A 57 12.94 4.31 12.37
CA TYR A 57 11.78 5.19 12.15
C TYR A 57 10.92 4.70 10.99
N LYS A 58 11.52 4.28 9.88
CA LYS A 58 10.79 3.65 8.78
C LYS A 58 9.98 2.45 9.26
N TYR A 59 10.55 1.58 10.08
CA TYR A 59 9.84 0.41 10.60
C TYR A 59 8.67 0.80 11.53
N ILE A 60 8.87 1.77 12.42
CA ILE A 60 7.83 2.24 13.35
C ILE A 60 6.66 2.90 12.60
N PHE A 61 6.95 3.74 11.60
CA PHE A 61 5.93 4.50 10.88
C PHE A 61 5.30 3.77 9.69
N THR A 62 5.91 2.68 9.22
CA THR A 62 5.31 1.86 8.16
C THR A 62 4.19 1.01 8.75
N LYS A 63 2.96 1.18 8.26
CA LYS A 63 1.83 0.32 8.62
C LYS A 63 2.22 -1.15 8.38
N LYS A 64 2.20 -1.97 9.44
CA LYS A 64 2.48 -3.40 9.34
C LYS A 64 1.41 -4.04 8.45
N LEU A 65 1.80 -4.50 7.27
CA LEU A 65 0.93 -5.33 6.44
C LEU A 65 0.78 -6.68 7.16
N LYS A 66 -0.40 -6.92 7.76
CA LYS A 66 -0.72 -8.24 8.31
C LYS A 66 -0.93 -9.19 7.15
N VAL A 67 0.04 -10.06 6.89
CA VAL A 67 -0.12 -11.17 5.95
C VAL A 67 -0.99 -12.21 6.65
N THR A 68 -2.21 -12.38 6.18
CA THR A 68 -3.09 -13.46 6.65
C THR A 68 -2.81 -14.68 5.79
N LEU A 69 -2.15 -15.68 6.36
CA LEU A 69 -1.96 -16.98 5.71
C LEU A 69 -3.15 -17.87 6.09
N VAL A 70 -3.90 -18.33 5.10
CA VAL A 70 -4.99 -19.28 5.31
C VAL A 70 -4.52 -20.63 4.79
N GLN A 71 -4.30 -21.58 5.70
CA GLN A 71 -4.01 -22.95 5.33
C GLN A 71 -5.28 -23.60 4.79
N ARG A 72 -5.25 -24.00 3.52
CA ARG A 72 -6.27 -24.87 2.93
C ARG A 72 -5.94 -26.31 3.29
N THR A 73 -6.96 -27.11 3.57
CA THR A 73 -6.80 -28.55 3.78
C THR A 73 -6.21 -29.16 2.51
N PRO A 74 -5.12 -29.94 2.58
CA PRO A 74 -4.67 -30.69 1.41
C PRO A 74 -5.80 -31.62 0.96
N ASN A 75 -6.08 -31.63 -0.34
CA ASN A 75 -7.09 -32.49 -1.00
C ASN A 75 -8.56 -32.11 -0.75
N GLN A 76 -8.90 -30.81 -0.68
CA GLN A 76 -10.31 -30.41 -0.79
C GLN A 76 -10.86 -30.85 -2.16
N ILE A 77 -11.73 -31.85 -2.14
CA ILE A 77 -12.67 -32.12 -3.24
C ILE A 77 -13.47 -30.82 -3.38
N GLU A 78 -13.53 -30.23 -4.57
CA GLU A 78 -14.38 -29.07 -4.82
C GLU A 78 -15.81 -29.43 -4.41
N ILE A 79 -16.27 -28.91 -3.28
CA ILE A 79 -17.67 -29.08 -2.89
C ILE A 79 -18.44 -28.20 -3.87
N PRO A 80 -19.30 -28.78 -4.72
CA PRO A 80 -20.08 -27.97 -5.65
C PRO A 80 -20.87 -26.95 -4.84
N PRO A 81 -20.99 -25.70 -5.33
CA PRO A 81 -21.84 -24.71 -4.70
C PRO A 81 -23.24 -25.30 -4.51
N GLN A 82 -23.92 -24.93 -3.44
CA GLN A 82 -25.25 -25.47 -3.17
C GLN A 82 -26.13 -25.31 -4.43
N PRO A 83 -26.81 -26.38 -4.86
CA PRO A 83 -27.67 -26.29 -6.03
C PRO A 83 -28.71 -25.21 -5.78
N ARG A 84 -29.03 -24.43 -6.82
CA ARG A 84 -30.12 -23.46 -6.76
C ARG A 84 -31.41 -24.16 -6.31
N PRO A 85 -32.25 -23.49 -5.50
CA PRO A 85 -33.52 -24.07 -5.06
C PRO A 85 -34.39 -24.43 -6.27
N LEU A 86 -35.22 -25.46 -6.13
CA LEU A 86 -36.06 -25.98 -7.22
C LEU A 86 -36.98 -24.91 -7.85
N GLY A 87 -37.38 -23.91 -7.06
CA GLY A 87 -38.18 -22.77 -7.53
C GLY A 87 -37.44 -21.85 -8.53
N GLU A 88 -36.12 -21.94 -8.63
CA GLU A 88 -35.29 -21.20 -9.60
C GLU A 88 -34.90 -22.06 -10.81
N ALA A 89 -35.50 -23.24 -10.98
CA ALA A 89 -35.23 -24.08 -12.13
C ALA A 89 -35.68 -23.39 -13.43
N LEU A 90 -34.75 -23.23 -14.37
CA LEU A 90 -35.09 -22.84 -15.74
C LEU A 90 -35.83 -24.00 -16.40
N PRO A 91 -36.96 -23.76 -17.10
CA PRO A 91 -37.63 -24.79 -17.88
C PRO A 91 -36.63 -25.41 -18.85
N LEU A 92 -36.46 -26.73 -18.77
CA LEU A 92 -35.72 -27.45 -19.81
C LEU A 92 -36.54 -27.36 -21.08
N GLU A 93 -36.06 -26.62 -22.07
CA GLU A 93 -36.63 -26.70 -23.41
C GLU A 93 -36.59 -28.16 -23.85
N ASN A 94 -37.76 -28.69 -24.21
CA ASN A 94 -37.91 -30.02 -24.78
C ASN A 94 -37.27 -30.07 -26.17
N LYS A 95 -35.94 -30.02 -26.25
CA LYS A 95 -35.23 -30.30 -27.49
C LYS A 95 -35.40 -31.79 -27.76
N PRO A 96 -36.02 -32.20 -28.88
CA PRO A 96 -36.17 -33.61 -29.19
C PRO A 96 -34.78 -34.26 -29.17
N ARG A 97 -34.62 -35.30 -28.34
CA ARG A 97 -33.40 -36.09 -28.27
C ARG A 97 -33.13 -36.60 -29.68
N ALA A 98 -32.05 -36.15 -30.30
CA ALA A 98 -31.63 -36.67 -31.58
C ALA A 98 -31.49 -38.19 -31.42
N LYS A 99 -32.25 -38.96 -32.21
CA LYS A 99 -32.15 -40.41 -32.18
C LYS A 99 -30.72 -40.77 -32.56
N PRO A 100 -30.03 -41.63 -31.80
CA PRO A 100 -28.73 -42.11 -32.22
C PRO A 100 -28.86 -42.77 -33.61
N PRO A 101 -27.88 -42.60 -34.51
CA PRO A 101 -27.92 -43.27 -35.80
C PRO A 101 -27.98 -44.78 -35.57
N LEU A 102 -28.91 -45.44 -36.27
CA LEU A 102 -29.00 -46.90 -36.29
C LEU A 102 -27.73 -47.48 -36.93
N PRO A 103 -27.27 -48.65 -36.45
CA PRO A 103 -26.05 -49.30 -36.95
C PRO A 103 -26.15 -49.68 -38.42
#